data_AF-A0A2H5ZYW8-F1
#
_entry.id   AF-A0A2H5ZYW8-F1
#
_cell.length_a   1.000
_cell.length_b   1.000
_cell.length_c   1.000
_cell.angle_alpha   90.00
_cell.angle_beta   90.00
_cell.angle_gamma   90.00
#
_symmetry.space_group_name_H-M   'P 1'
#
loop_
_entity.id
_entity.type
_entity.pdbx_description
1 polymer ?
#
loop_
_entity_poly.entity_id
_entity_poly.type
_entity_poly.pdbx_seq_one_letter_code
_entity_poly.pdbx_strand_id
1 'polypeptide(L)'
;MRFESERVPGKGRGRQLGFPTMNLRIPENLQLQYGIYACWVQAGDRTYPGALHYGPVPVFGEADPSLEVHLLDSAPEDTPPVLRVEVVRWIRPVQIFPSPEALRAQMEQDVAACRRALGLEGEGPDRVAAELRRRGVGVRVHRFGQSTRTAQEAAQALGTTPERIVKSVLFLADGDPVLVLVSGAHRVSPAKLAQATGARRVRAADADTVARITGFPAGAVPPVGHPTRLPVYMDRALVEADLLYAGAGAPDALFEIRPEDLRRVTSAEVVDLHE
;
A
#
# COMPACT_ATOMS: atom_id res chain seq x y z
N MET A 1 7.30 14.06 8.74
CA MET A 1 6.62 14.76 9.85
C MET A 1 5.21 14.22 9.98
N ARG A 2 4.64 14.09 11.18
CA ARG A 2 3.24 13.66 11.40
C ARG A 2 2.49 14.71 12.21
N PHE A 3 1.23 14.96 11.88
CA PHE A 3 0.33 15.81 12.67
C PHE A 3 -1.13 15.38 12.49
N GLU A 4 -1.98 15.75 13.45
CA GLU A 4 -3.43 15.64 13.32
C GLU A 4 -4.00 17.01 12.99
N SER A 5 -5.05 17.06 12.17
CA SER A 5 -5.73 18.31 11.86
C SER A 5 -7.22 18.10 11.60
N GLU A 6 -8.01 19.06 12.07
CA GLU A 6 -9.43 19.14 11.79
C GLU A 6 -9.67 19.67 10.38
N ARG A 7 -10.61 19.04 9.67
CA ARG A 7 -11.16 19.60 8.43
C ARG A 7 -11.93 20.87 8.76
N VAL A 8 -11.67 21.92 8.00
CA VAL A 8 -12.39 23.19 8.10
C VAL A 8 -13.15 23.46 6.79
N PRO A 9 -14.26 24.22 6.84
CA PRO A 9 -14.96 24.63 5.62
C PRO A 9 -14.02 25.36 4.67
N GLY A 10 -13.94 24.89 3.43
CA GLY A 10 -13.17 25.53 2.36
C GLY A 10 -14.06 26.38 1.45
N LYS A 11 -13.43 27.22 0.62
CA LYS A 11 -14.13 28.00 -0.43
C LYS A 11 -14.52 27.18 -1.67
N GLY A 12 -14.21 25.88 -1.68
CA GLY A 12 -14.63 24.92 -2.73
C GLY A 12 -13.98 25.10 -4.11
N ARG A 13 -12.92 25.90 -4.22
CA ARG A 13 -12.35 26.34 -5.52
C ARG A 13 -11.58 25.25 -6.27
N GLY A 14 -10.83 24.40 -5.57
CA GLY A 14 -10.11 23.27 -6.20
C GLY A 14 -11.02 22.33 -6.99
N ARG A 15 -12.29 22.21 -6.59
CA ARG A 15 -13.31 21.42 -7.29
C ARG A 15 -13.55 21.91 -8.73
N GLN A 16 -13.49 23.22 -8.98
CA GLN A 16 -13.67 23.81 -10.31
C GLN A 16 -12.48 23.50 -11.24
N LEU A 17 -11.30 23.26 -10.67
CA LEU A 17 -10.08 22.88 -11.39
C LEU A 17 -9.92 21.36 -11.54
N GLY A 18 -10.87 20.54 -11.07
CA GLY A 18 -10.76 19.08 -11.08
C GLY A 18 -9.89 18.50 -9.97
N PHE A 19 -9.45 19.31 -9.01
CA PHE A 19 -8.63 18.93 -7.87
C PHE A 19 -9.36 19.25 -6.56
N PRO A 20 -10.36 18.45 -6.15
CA PRO A 20 -11.04 18.68 -4.89
C PRO A 20 -10.04 18.62 -3.74
N THR A 21 -9.96 19.69 -2.94
CA THR A 21 -9.10 19.80 -1.77
C THR A 21 -9.92 19.78 -0.49
N MET A 22 -9.40 19.12 0.54
CA MET A 22 -9.86 19.26 1.91
C MET A 22 -9.03 20.34 2.59
N ASN A 23 -9.71 21.33 3.14
CA ASN A 23 -9.06 22.38 3.91
C ASN A 23 -8.87 21.87 5.34
N LEU A 24 -7.67 22.08 5.88
CA LEU A 24 -7.25 21.62 7.19
C LEU A 24 -6.91 22.82 8.07
N ARG A 25 -7.22 22.75 9.36
CA ARG A 25 -6.74 23.75 10.32
C ARG A 25 -5.21 23.67 10.41
N ILE A 26 -4.53 24.80 10.25
CA ILE A 26 -3.06 24.86 10.41
C ILE A 26 -2.71 24.57 11.88
N PRO A 27 -1.94 23.51 12.19
CA PRO A 27 -1.45 23.27 13.55
C PRO A 27 -0.51 24.39 14.01
N GLU A 28 -0.61 24.81 15.27
CA GLU A 28 0.20 25.93 15.82
C GLU A 28 1.71 25.69 15.72
N ASN A 29 2.14 24.43 15.80
CA ASN A 29 3.54 24.01 15.76
C ASN A 29 3.95 23.45 14.38
N LEU A 30 3.26 23.82 13.31
CA LEU A 30 3.57 23.31 11.98
C LEU A 30 4.91 23.86 11.46
N GLN A 31 5.95 23.02 11.50
CA GLN A 31 7.30 23.35 11.03
C GLN A 31 7.51 22.88 9.59
N LEU A 32 6.82 23.51 8.65
CA LEU A 32 7.01 23.31 7.21
C LEU A 32 7.34 24.65 6.54
N GLN A 33 8.15 24.62 5.50
CA GLN A 33 8.25 25.78 4.59
C GLN A 33 7.02 25.82 3.68
N TYR A 34 6.75 26.95 3.05
CA TYR A 34 5.66 27.01 2.08
C TYR A 34 5.97 26.17 0.84
N GLY A 35 5.03 25.34 0.41
CA GLY A 35 5.18 24.50 -0.76
C GLY A 35 4.16 23.38 -0.90
N ILE A 36 4.47 22.51 -1.85
CA ILE A 36 3.74 21.29 -2.15
C ILE A 36 4.51 20.09 -1.60
N TYR A 37 3.79 19.15 -1.01
CA TYR A 37 4.34 17.97 -0.37
C TYR A 37 3.58 16.71 -0.76
N ALA A 38 4.30 15.61 -0.94
CA ALA A 38 3.73 14.28 -0.89
C ALA A 38 3.43 13.91 0.57
N CYS A 39 2.22 13.40 0.82
CA CYS A 39 1.80 12.98 2.14
C CYS A 39 0.93 11.71 2.10
N TRP A 40 0.83 11.05 3.26
CA TRP A 40 -0.19 10.06 3.54
C TRP A 40 -1.23 10.66 4.48
N VAL A 41 -2.51 10.45 4.17
CA VAL A 41 -3.64 10.92 4.96
C VAL A 41 -4.41 9.73 5.49
N GLN A 42 -4.37 9.52 6.81
CA GLN A 42 -5.19 8.51 7.46
C GLN A 42 -6.58 9.08 7.75
N ALA A 43 -7.60 8.39 7.24
CA ALA A 43 -9.02 8.67 7.43
C ALA A 43 -9.70 7.37 7.87
N GLY A 44 -9.99 7.24 9.16
CA GLY A 44 -10.43 5.97 9.76
C GLY A 44 -9.35 4.89 9.64
N ASP A 45 -9.74 3.71 9.15
CA ASP A 45 -8.87 2.54 9.00
C ASP A 45 -8.08 2.52 7.68
N ARG A 46 -8.30 3.52 6.81
CA ARG A 46 -7.65 3.61 5.50
C ARG A 46 -6.68 4.76 5.44
N THR A 47 -5.64 4.57 4.64
CA THR A 47 -4.66 5.60 4.34
C THR A 47 -4.73 5.95 2.87
N TYR A 48 -4.79 7.24 2.58
CA TYR A 48 -4.89 7.78 1.24
C TYR A 48 -3.61 8.51 0.88
N PRO A 49 -3.07 8.34 -0.32
CA PRO A 49 -2.02 9.21 -0.80
C PRO A 49 -2.57 10.61 -1.07
N GLY A 50 -1.80 11.64 -0.77
CA GLY A 50 -2.21 13.03 -0.95
C GLY A 50 -1.10 13.96 -1.40
N ALA A 51 -1.49 15.01 -2.11
CA ALA A 51 -0.69 16.22 -2.32
C ALA A 51 -1.14 17.28 -1.31
N LEU A 52 -0.25 17.68 -0.41
CA LEU A 52 -0.49 18.70 0.60
C LEU A 52 0.11 20.03 0.13
N HIS A 53 -0.72 21.06 0.09
CA HIS A 53 -0.32 22.45 -0.07
C HIS A 53 -0.26 23.11 1.31
N TYR A 54 0.84 23.80 1.59
CA TYR A 54 0.95 24.71 2.73
C TYR A 54 1.53 26.05 2.26
N GLY A 55 0.81 27.14 2.51
CA GLY A 55 1.26 28.50 2.19
C GLY A 55 0.13 29.37 1.63
N PRO A 56 0.43 30.62 1.24
CA PRO A 56 -0.56 31.49 0.61
C PRO A 56 -0.95 30.94 -0.77
N VAL A 57 -2.11 31.37 -1.30
CA VAL A 57 -2.52 31.09 -2.68
C VAL A 57 -2.57 32.40 -3.47
N PRO A 58 -1.43 32.90 -3.99
CA PRO A 58 -1.32 34.25 -4.55
C PRO A 58 -2.24 34.50 -5.74
N VAL A 59 -2.54 33.45 -6.52
CA VAL A 59 -3.45 33.51 -7.67
C VAL A 59 -4.87 33.96 -7.26
N PHE A 60 -5.25 33.78 -5.99
CA PHE A 60 -6.55 34.24 -5.45
C PHE A 60 -6.44 35.46 -4.52
N GLY A 61 -5.27 36.10 -4.43
CA GLY A 61 -5.06 37.31 -3.62
C GLY A 61 -5.09 37.08 -2.10
N GLU A 62 -4.87 35.84 -1.63
CA GLU A 62 -4.88 35.49 -0.21
C GLU A 62 -3.47 35.60 0.38
N ALA A 63 -3.30 36.52 1.34
CA ALA A 63 -2.04 36.72 2.05
C ALA A 63 -1.86 35.73 3.21
N ASP A 64 -2.97 35.29 3.82
CA ASP A 64 -2.94 34.32 4.90
C ASP A 64 -2.67 32.91 4.33
N PRO A 65 -1.82 32.11 4.99
CA PRO A 65 -1.53 30.75 4.54
C PRO A 65 -2.76 29.84 4.67
N SER A 66 -2.93 28.93 3.72
CA SER A 66 -3.86 27.80 3.81
C SER A 66 -3.09 26.48 3.96
N LEU A 67 -3.79 25.48 4.51
CA LEU A 67 -3.33 24.10 4.53
C LEU A 67 -4.40 23.24 3.86
N GLU A 68 -4.07 22.70 2.70
CA GLU A 68 -5.02 22.00 1.84
C GLU A 68 -4.45 20.68 1.39
N VAL A 69 -5.24 19.62 1.45
CA VAL A 69 -4.83 18.31 0.94
C VAL A 69 -5.76 17.86 -0.18
N HIS A 70 -5.16 17.52 -1.32
CA HIS A 70 -5.82 16.81 -2.39
C HIS A 70 -5.50 15.32 -2.25
N LEU A 71 -6.50 14.48 -2.00
CA LEU A 71 -6.31 13.03 -2.04
C LEU A 71 -6.14 12.61 -3.50
N LEU A 72 -5.06 11.89 -3.81
CA LEU A 72 -4.73 11.50 -5.19
C LEU A 72 -5.67 10.40 -5.71
N ASP A 73 -6.27 9.67 -4.78
CA ASP A 73 -7.36 8.73 -5.02
C ASP A 73 -8.67 9.34 -4.49
N SER A 74 -9.83 8.84 -4.94
CA SER A 74 -11.12 9.40 -4.54
C SER A 74 -11.30 9.41 -3.02
N ALA A 75 -11.59 10.59 -2.48
CA ALA A 75 -11.94 10.77 -1.07
C ALA A 75 -13.26 10.03 -0.77
N PRO A 76 -13.36 9.32 0.36
CA PRO A 76 -14.61 8.66 0.74
C PRO A 76 -15.63 9.70 1.23
N GLU A 77 -16.92 9.46 0.98
CA GLU A 77 -17.99 10.40 1.37
C GLU A 77 -18.07 10.60 2.89
N ASP A 78 -17.74 9.57 3.65
CA ASP A 78 -17.74 9.50 5.12
C ASP A 78 -16.39 9.89 5.75
N THR A 79 -15.58 10.72 5.05
CA THR A 79 -14.29 11.18 5.59
C THR A 79 -14.48 11.84 6.98
N PRO A 80 -13.77 11.37 8.03
CA PRO A 80 -13.93 11.86 9.40
C PRO A 80 -13.52 13.34 9.54
N PRO A 81 -14.00 14.03 10.60
CA PRO A 81 -13.69 15.44 10.83
C PRO A 81 -12.22 15.68 11.17
N VAL A 82 -11.54 14.71 11.77
CA VAL A 82 -10.10 14.77 12.10
C VAL A 82 -9.34 13.80 11.22
N LEU A 83 -8.25 14.28 10.64
CA LEU A 83 -7.35 13.51 9.78
C LEU A 83 -5.95 13.47 10.38
N ARG A 84 -5.25 12.35 10.21
CA ARG A 84 -3.81 12.27 10.49
C ARG A 84 -3.05 12.41 9.19
N VAL A 85 -2.10 13.32 9.15
CA VAL A 85 -1.28 13.57 7.96
C VAL A 85 0.17 13.24 8.28
N GLU A 86 0.78 12.39 7.45
CA GLU A 86 2.22 12.16 7.42
C GLU A 86 2.83 12.77 6.17
N VAL A 87 3.60 13.84 6.35
CA VAL A 87 4.39 14.46 5.29
C VAL A 87 5.64 13.63 5.03
N VAL A 88 5.81 13.23 3.77
CA VAL A 88 6.86 12.33 3.29
C VAL A 88 7.97 13.10 2.58
N ARG A 89 7.62 13.92 1.58
CA ARG A 89 8.60 14.58 0.71
C ARG A 89 8.12 15.95 0.27
N TRP A 90 8.99 16.95 0.36
CA TRP A 90 8.77 18.25 -0.28
C TRP A 90 8.98 18.12 -1.79
N ILE A 91 8.03 18.63 -2.57
CA ILE A 91 8.02 18.53 -4.04
C ILE A 91 8.57 19.82 -4.65
N ARG A 92 8.00 20.97 -4.27
CA ARG A 92 8.35 22.28 -4.83
C ARG A 92 7.85 23.44 -3.95
N PRO A 93 8.33 24.68 -4.11
CA PRO A 93 7.80 25.83 -3.38
C PRO A 93 6.43 26.25 -3.95
N VAL A 94 5.72 27.12 -3.22
CA VAL A 94 4.55 27.83 -3.76
C VAL A 94 4.98 28.69 -4.94
N GLN A 95 4.18 28.68 -6.00
CA GLN A 95 4.47 29.39 -7.25
C GLN A 95 3.22 30.16 -7.69
N ILE A 96 3.46 31.26 -8.41
CA ILE A 96 2.41 32.06 -9.05
C ILE A 96 2.31 31.60 -10.50
N PHE A 97 1.08 31.39 -10.98
CA PHE A 97 0.83 30.96 -12.35
C PHE A 97 0.11 32.06 -13.13
N PRO A 98 0.42 32.23 -14.43
CA PRO A 98 -0.15 33.29 -15.25
C PRO A 98 -1.62 33.04 -15.63
N SER A 99 -2.11 31.80 -15.51
CA SER A 99 -3.49 31.44 -15.81
C SER A 99 -3.96 30.21 -15.02
N PRO A 100 -5.29 29.98 -14.91
CA PRO A 100 -5.85 28.76 -14.34
C PRO A 100 -5.41 27.47 -15.07
N GLU A 101 -5.22 27.51 -16.38
CA GLU A 101 -4.74 26.37 -17.17
C GLU A 101 -3.30 26.01 -16.82
N ALA A 102 -2.42 27.02 -16.68
CA ALA A 102 -1.05 26.79 -16.26
C ALA A 102 -0.96 26.21 -14.84
N LEU A 103 -1.81 26.70 -13.93
CA LEU A 103 -1.95 26.12 -12.58
C LEU A 103 -2.39 24.66 -12.66
N ARG A 104 -3.44 24.34 -13.44
CA ARG A 104 -3.94 22.97 -13.62
C ARG A 104 -2.83 22.04 -14.13
N ALA A 105 -2.12 22.44 -15.19
CA ALA A 105 -1.04 21.64 -15.76
C ALA A 105 0.09 21.38 -14.73
N GLN A 106 0.41 22.36 -13.89
CA GLN A 106 1.38 22.15 -12.81
C GLN A 106 0.83 21.21 -11.73
N MET A 107 -0.45 21.31 -11.36
CA MET A 107 -1.06 20.41 -10.38
C MET A 107 -1.05 18.96 -10.85
N GLU A 108 -1.24 18.70 -12.16
CA GLU A 108 -1.09 17.36 -12.75
C GLU A 108 0.34 16.82 -12.58
N GLN A 109 1.35 17.66 -12.82
CA GLN A 109 2.75 17.30 -12.60
C GLN A 109 3.06 17.05 -11.12
N ASP A 110 2.49 17.86 -10.22
CA ASP A 110 2.64 17.71 -8.78
C ASP A 110 2.02 16.42 -8.27
N VAL A 111 0.85 16.04 -8.78
CA VAL A 111 0.20 14.75 -8.48
C VAL A 111 1.10 13.60 -8.94
N ALA A 112 1.62 13.64 -10.17
CA ALA A 112 2.54 12.61 -10.66
C ALA A 112 3.82 12.54 -9.80
N ALA A 113 4.39 13.69 -9.43
CA ALA A 113 5.55 13.74 -8.53
C ALA A 113 5.24 13.17 -7.14
N CYS A 114 4.06 13.45 -6.59
CA CYS A 114 3.61 12.88 -5.33
C CYS A 114 3.43 11.36 -5.44
N ARG A 115 2.83 10.86 -6.53
CA ARG A 115 2.67 9.41 -6.75
C ARG A 115 4.01 8.69 -6.77
N ARG A 116 5.01 9.23 -7.46
CA ARG A 116 6.40 8.70 -7.42
C ARG A 116 7.02 8.76 -6.02
N ALA A 117 6.92 9.90 -5.35
CA ALA A 117 7.49 10.08 -4.02
C ALA A 117 6.87 9.16 -2.96
N LEU A 118 5.62 8.74 -3.16
CA LEU A 118 4.89 7.80 -2.29
C LEU A 118 5.06 6.33 -2.73
N GLY A 119 5.83 6.05 -3.78
CA GLY A 119 6.06 4.69 -4.29
C GLY A 119 4.87 4.06 -5.03
N LEU A 120 3.86 4.85 -5.39
CA LEU A 120 2.64 4.35 -6.06
C LEU A 120 2.87 3.96 -7.53
N GLU A 121 3.91 4.53 -8.14
CA GLU A 121 4.36 4.20 -9.50
C GLU A 121 5.57 3.25 -9.50
N GLY A 122 5.99 2.79 -8.32
CA GLY A 122 7.13 1.88 -8.17
C GLY A 122 6.78 0.45 -8.61
N GLU A 123 7.82 -0.35 -8.81
CA GLU A 123 7.71 -1.79 -9.02
C GLU A 123 8.11 -2.57 -7.75
N GLY A 124 7.70 -3.84 -7.68
CA GLY A 124 8.13 -4.74 -6.62
C GLY A 124 7.89 -4.18 -5.19
N PRO A 125 8.95 -3.97 -4.37
CA PRO A 125 8.79 -3.64 -2.94
C PRO A 125 8.08 -2.33 -2.65
N ASP A 126 8.29 -1.31 -3.47
CA ASP A 126 7.70 0.01 -3.21
C ASP A 126 6.19 -0.02 -3.47
N ARG A 127 5.76 -0.74 -4.51
CA ARG A 127 4.34 -1.00 -4.79
C ARG A 127 3.66 -1.76 -3.64
N VAL A 128 4.31 -2.80 -3.13
CA VAL A 128 3.77 -3.64 -2.04
C VAL A 128 3.67 -2.84 -0.74
N ALA A 129 4.71 -2.09 -0.38
CA ALA A 129 4.69 -1.23 0.80
C ALA A 129 3.59 -0.16 0.72
N ALA A 130 3.43 0.48 -0.45
CA ALA A 130 2.39 1.48 -0.65
C ALA A 130 0.97 0.88 -0.62
N GLU A 131 0.78 -0.36 -1.12
CA GLU A 131 -0.49 -1.08 -0.99
C GLU A 131 -0.83 -1.43 0.46
N LEU A 132 0.12 -2.00 1.22
CA LEU A 132 -0.09 -2.32 2.63
C LEU A 132 -0.44 -1.07 3.43
N ARG A 133 0.25 0.03 3.14
CA ARG A 133 0.02 1.31 3.77
C ARG A 133 -1.37 1.86 3.49
N ARG A 134 -1.86 1.75 2.25
CA ARG A 134 -3.24 2.10 1.88
C ARG A 134 -4.28 1.30 2.67
N ARG A 135 -3.95 0.06 3.05
CA ARG A 135 -4.76 -0.82 3.92
C ARG A 135 -4.53 -0.58 5.42
N GLY A 136 -3.84 0.49 5.78
CA GLY A 136 -3.59 0.90 7.16
C GLY A 136 -2.41 0.19 7.84
N VAL A 137 -1.57 -0.53 7.10
CA VAL A 137 -0.40 -1.24 7.65
C VAL A 137 0.88 -0.65 7.11
N GLY A 138 1.62 0.06 7.96
CA GLY A 138 3.00 0.44 7.66
C GLY A 138 3.92 -0.74 7.94
N VAL A 139 4.71 -1.16 6.95
CA VAL A 139 5.65 -2.28 7.10
C VAL A 139 7.09 -1.83 6.91
N ARG A 140 8.01 -2.56 7.55
CA ARG A 140 9.44 -2.46 7.28
C ARG A 140 9.79 -3.46 6.16
N VAL A 141 10.27 -2.94 5.05
CA VAL A 141 10.82 -3.75 3.95
C VAL A 141 12.32 -3.96 4.20
N HIS A 142 12.74 -5.22 4.20
CA HIS A 142 14.13 -5.65 4.20
C HIS A 142 14.54 -5.97 2.76
N ARG A 143 15.59 -5.33 2.28
CA ARG A 143 16.20 -5.60 0.97
C ARG A 143 17.56 -6.25 1.19
N PHE A 144 17.82 -7.35 0.51
CA PHE A 144 19.07 -8.10 0.61
C PHE A 144 19.94 -7.86 -0.61
N GLY A 145 21.27 -7.90 -0.45
CA GLY A 145 22.20 -7.76 -1.59
C GLY A 145 22.25 -8.99 -2.51
N GLN A 146 21.55 -10.07 -2.14
CA GLN A 146 21.47 -11.33 -2.87
C GLN A 146 20.04 -11.86 -2.81
N SER A 147 19.62 -12.58 -3.84
CA SER A 147 18.27 -13.17 -3.89
C SER A 147 18.09 -14.24 -2.81
N THR A 148 16.97 -14.16 -2.08
CA THR A 148 16.52 -15.17 -1.11
C THR A 148 15.48 -16.05 -1.79
N ARG A 149 15.91 -16.97 -2.67
CA ARG A 149 15.00 -17.77 -3.49
C ARG A 149 14.24 -18.82 -2.69
N THR A 150 14.77 -19.21 -1.54
CA THR A 150 14.15 -20.20 -0.65
C THR A 150 13.79 -19.59 0.71
N ALA A 151 12.81 -20.21 1.38
CA ALA A 151 12.45 -19.83 2.74
C ALA A 151 13.63 -20.00 3.72
N GLN A 152 14.52 -20.97 3.49
CA GLN A 152 15.70 -21.20 4.30
C GLN A 152 16.70 -20.05 4.19
N GLU A 153 17.00 -19.60 2.97
CA GLU A 153 17.89 -18.48 2.70
C GLU A 153 17.32 -17.17 3.27
N ALA A 154 16.02 -16.95 3.09
CA ALA A 154 15.30 -15.81 3.67
C ALA A 154 15.40 -15.80 5.21
N ALA A 155 15.15 -16.95 5.84
CA ALA A 155 15.23 -17.10 7.28
C ALA A 155 16.63 -16.81 7.81
N GLN A 156 17.66 -17.36 7.15
CA GLN A 156 19.06 -17.11 7.51
C GLN A 156 19.44 -15.64 7.37
N ALA A 157 19.04 -14.98 6.28
CA ALA A 157 19.34 -13.56 6.05
C ALA A 157 18.68 -12.63 7.08
N LEU A 158 17.53 -13.03 7.62
CA LEU A 158 16.78 -12.29 8.63
C LEU A 158 17.11 -12.68 10.08
N GLY A 159 17.91 -13.73 10.30
CA GLY A 159 18.15 -14.28 11.64
C GLY A 159 16.88 -14.85 12.28
N THR A 160 16.02 -15.49 11.49
CA THR A 160 14.75 -16.09 11.92
C THR A 160 14.66 -17.56 11.47
N THR A 161 13.49 -18.18 11.58
CA THR A 161 13.24 -19.56 11.16
C THR A 161 12.37 -19.63 9.89
N PRO A 162 12.46 -20.72 9.10
CA PRO A 162 11.63 -20.90 7.90
C PRO A 162 10.14 -20.87 8.18
N GLU A 163 9.72 -21.24 9.41
CA GLU A 163 8.33 -21.28 9.83
C GLU A 163 7.67 -19.89 9.75
N ARG A 164 8.46 -18.85 9.99
CA ARG A 164 8.04 -17.44 10.01
C ARG A 164 8.09 -16.79 8.63
N ILE A 165 8.61 -17.47 7.62
CA ILE A 165 8.60 -16.99 6.24
C ILE A 165 7.27 -17.39 5.59
N VAL A 166 6.56 -16.44 5.00
CA VAL A 166 5.30 -16.68 4.29
C VAL A 166 5.57 -16.88 2.82
N LYS A 167 5.17 -18.04 2.30
CA LYS A 167 5.12 -18.30 0.85
C LYS A 167 3.73 -17.98 0.35
N SER A 168 3.65 -17.09 -0.64
CA SER A 168 2.43 -16.87 -1.42
C SER A 168 2.49 -17.73 -2.68
N VAL A 169 1.62 -18.73 -2.77
CA VAL A 169 1.58 -19.68 -3.89
C VAL A 169 0.23 -19.57 -4.59
N LEU A 170 0.24 -19.37 -5.91
CA LEU A 170 -0.98 -19.33 -6.69
C LEU A 170 -1.38 -20.75 -7.11
N PHE A 171 -2.62 -21.12 -6.81
CA PHE A 171 -3.25 -22.35 -7.26
C PHE A 171 -4.39 -22.03 -8.22
N LEU A 172 -4.74 -23.01 -9.04
CA LEU A 172 -5.95 -23.00 -9.86
C LEU A 172 -6.89 -24.08 -9.31
N ALA A 173 -8.05 -23.65 -8.83
CA ALA A 173 -9.11 -24.46 -8.27
C ALA A 173 -10.25 -24.54 -9.30
N ASP A 174 -10.40 -25.69 -9.97
CA ASP A 174 -11.27 -25.88 -11.15
C ASP A 174 -11.05 -24.84 -12.28
N GLY A 175 -9.86 -24.24 -12.33
CA GLY A 175 -9.48 -23.21 -13.30
C GLY A 175 -9.44 -21.79 -12.71
N ASP A 176 -10.10 -21.56 -11.58
CA ASP A 176 -10.15 -20.25 -10.93
C ASP A 176 -8.92 -20.01 -10.04
N PRO A 177 -8.29 -18.82 -10.12
CA PRO A 177 -7.09 -18.53 -9.35
C PRO A 177 -7.38 -18.26 -7.87
N VAL A 178 -6.67 -18.96 -6.99
CA VAL A 178 -6.69 -18.73 -5.54
C VAL A 178 -5.26 -18.56 -5.03
N LEU A 179 -5.06 -17.59 -4.13
CA LEU A 179 -3.76 -17.37 -3.50
C LEU A 179 -3.71 -18.09 -2.16
N VAL A 180 -2.63 -18.83 -1.92
CA VAL A 180 -2.43 -19.57 -0.67
C VAL A 180 -1.22 -19.02 0.05
N LEU A 181 -1.41 -18.63 1.30
CA LEU A 181 -0.37 -18.20 2.22
C LEU A 181 -0.03 -19.36 3.16
N VAL A 182 1.19 -19.86 3.06
CA VAL A 182 1.66 -20.99 3.86
C VAL A 182 3.04 -20.72 4.43
N SER A 183 3.35 -21.37 5.54
CA SER A 183 4.68 -21.32 6.14
C SER A 183 5.77 -21.83 5.16
N GLY A 184 6.95 -21.23 5.24
CA GLY A 184 8.14 -21.60 4.49
C GLY A 184 8.55 -23.05 4.71
N ALA A 185 8.33 -23.56 5.93
CA ALA A 185 8.59 -24.93 6.33
C ALA A 185 7.59 -25.96 5.77
N HIS A 186 6.39 -25.51 5.36
CA HIS A 186 5.28 -26.41 5.02
C HIS A 186 5.02 -26.52 3.52
N ARG A 187 4.41 -27.61 3.09
CA ARG A 187 3.86 -27.77 1.73
C ARG A 187 2.34 -27.75 1.79
N VAL A 188 1.71 -27.14 0.79
CA VAL A 188 0.24 -27.10 0.68
C VAL A 188 -0.27 -28.49 0.27
N SER A 189 -1.20 -29.04 1.04
CA SER A 189 -1.98 -30.23 0.71
C SER A 189 -3.07 -29.88 -0.31
N PRO A 190 -2.99 -30.40 -1.56
CA PRO A 190 -4.01 -30.14 -2.58
C PRO A 190 -5.40 -30.64 -2.18
N ALA A 191 -5.46 -31.71 -1.37
CA ALA A 191 -6.73 -32.27 -0.88
C ALA A 191 -7.42 -31.33 0.11
N LYS A 192 -6.67 -30.78 1.09
CA LYS A 192 -7.21 -29.80 2.05
C LYS A 192 -7.62 -28.50 1.36
N LEU A 193 -6.83 -28.05 0.37
CA LEU A 193 -7.17 -26.87 -0.42
C LEU A 193 -8.41 -27.08 -1.30
N ALA A 194 -8.56 -28.26 -1.92
CA ALA A 194 -9.76 -28.63 -2.67
C ALA A 194 -11.01 -28.62 -1.76
N GLN A 195 -10.90 -29.14 -0.54
CA GLN A 195 -11.97 -29.08 0.45
C GLN A 195 -12.33 -27.63 0.84
N ALA A 196 -11.33 -26.79 1.12
CA ALA A 196 -11.55 -25.39 1.52
C ALA A 196 -12.18 -24.56 0.40
N THR A 197 -11.78 -24.81 -0.85
CA THR A 197 -12.30 -24.08 -2.04
C THR A 197 -13.61 -24.67 -2.57
N GLY A 198 -13.97 -25.89 -2.18
CA GLY A 198 -15.07 -26.66 -2.78
C GLY A 198 -14.77 -27.17 -4.19
N ALA A 199 -13.52 -27.06 -4.66
CA ALA A 199 -13.13 -27.45 -6.00
C ALA A 199 -12.89 -28.96 -6.14
N ARG A 200 -13.12 -29.50 -7.33
CA ARG A 200 -12.87 -30.92 -7.64
C ARG A 200 -11.40 -31.17 -7.96
N ARG A 201 -10.73 -30.20 -8.57
CA ARG A 201 -9.32 -30.28 -8.95
C ARG A 201 -8.59 -29.02 -8.55
N VAL A 202 -7.43 -29.21 -7.93
CA VAL A 202 -6.53 -28.14 -7.53
C VAL A 202 -5.13 -28.46 -8.03
N ARG A 203 -4.48 -27.46 -8.64
CA ARG A 203 -3.07 -27.57 -9.07
C ARG A 203 -2.35 -26.25 -8.85
N ALA A 204 -1.05 -26.31 -8.59
CA ALA A 204 -0.23 -25.10 -8.60
C ALA A 204 -0.23 -24.48 -10.01
N ALA A 205 -0.24 -23.15 -10.08
CA ALA A 205 -0.07 -22.42 -11.32
C ALA A 205 1.41 -22.48 -11.78
N ASP A 206 1.62 -22.54 -13.09
CA ASP A 206 2.95 -22.38 -13.70
C ASP A 206 3.43 -20.92 -13.64
N ALA A 207 4.72 -20.70 -13.88
CA ALA A 207 5.35 -19.39 -13.74
C ALA A 207 4.73 -18.32 -14.65
N ASP A 208 4.37 -18.68 -15.89
CA ASP A 208 3.74 -17.76 -16.85
C ASP A 208 2.34 -17.34 -16.38
N THR A 209 1.55 -18.29 -15.89
CA THR A 209 0.24 -18.02 -15.30
C THR A 209 0.36 -17.15 -14.05
N VAL A 210 1.33 -17.43 -13.18
CA VAL A 210 1.59 -16.60 -11.98
C VAL A 210 1.91 -15.16 -12.38
N ALA A 211 2.84 -14.95 -13.31
CA ALA A 211 3.22 -13.61 -13.74
C ALA A 211 2.06 -12.86 -14.37
N ARG A 212 1.29 -13.53 -15.25
CA ARG A 212 0.12 -12.93 -15.92
C ARG A 212 -0.98 -12.53 -14.95
N ILE A 213 -1.29 -13.35 -13.94
CA ILE A 213 -2.39 -13.10 -13.00
C ILE A 213 -1.97 -12.13 -11.89
N THR A 214 -0.80 -12.34 -11.30
CA THR A 214 -0.36 -11.60 -10.12
C THR A 214 0.40 -10.32 -10.47
N GLY A 215 0.97 -10.23 -11.66
CA GLY A 215 1.90 -9.16 -12.06
C GLY A 215 3.28 -9.27 -11.41
N PHE A 216 3.61 -10.37 -10.74
CA PHE A 216 4.89 -10.63 -10.09
C PHE A 216 5.49 -11.96 -10.54
N PRO A 217 6.82 -12.10 -10.57
CA PRO A 217 7.44 -13.36 -10.92
C PRO A 217 7.19 -14.42 -9.84
N ALA A 218 7.10 -15.68 -10.26
CA ALA A 218 7.00 -16.81 -9.34
C ALA A 218 8.16 -16.80 -8.34
N GLY A 219 7.86 -17.11 -7.07
CA GLY A 219 8.82 -17.04 -5.96
C GLY A 219 8.98 -15.65 -5.32
N ALA A 220 8.49 -14.58 -5.96
CA ALA A 220 8.48 -13.23 -5.38
C ALA A 220 7.05 -12.69 -5.16
N VAL A 221 6.03 -13.53 -5.33
CA VAL A 221 4.62 -13.12 -5.25
C VAL A 221 4.32 -12.57 -3.84
N PRO A 222 3.96 -11.30 -3.71
CA PRO A 222 3.54 -10.72 -2.44
C PRO A 222 2.13 -11.19 -2.09
N PRO A 223 1.70 -11.11 -0.81
CA PRO A 223 0.34 -11.45 -0.41
C PRO A 223 -0.70 -10.41 -0.84
N VAL A 224 -0.28 -9.21 -1.26
CA VAL A 224 -1.16 -8.11 -1.70
C VAL A 224 -0.58 -7.38 -2.91
N GLY A 225 -1.38 -6.51 -3.53
CA GLY A 225 -0.92 -5.61 -4.60
C GLY A 225 -1.06 -6.19 -6.00
N HIS A 226 -1.76 -7.31 -6.17
CA HIS A 226 -2.07 -7.91 -7.46
C HIS A 226 -3.03 -7.03 -8.29
N PRO A 227 -3.00 -7.10 -9.64
CA PRO A 227 -3.91 -6.37 -10.52
C PRO A 227 -5.39 -6.70 -10.30
N THR A 228 -5.69 -7.96 -9.96
CA THR A 228 -7.04 -8.42 -9.67
C THR A 228 -7.15 -8.88 -8.21
N ARG A 229 -8.36 -8.78 -7.65
CA ARG A 229 -8.63 -9.31 -6.31
C ARG A 229 -8.70 -10.83 -6.39
N LEU A 230 -7.85 -11.51 -5.62
CA LEU A 230 -7.81 -12.97 -5.53
C LEU A 230 -8.48 -13.41 -4.21
N PRO A 231 -9.25 -14.51 -4.20
CA PRO A 231 -9.54 -15.25 -2.97
C PRO A 231 -8.22 -15.69 -2.33
N VAL A 232 -8.08 -15.45 -1.02
CA VAL A 232 -6.85 -15.78 -0.28
C VAL A 232 -7.18 -16.76 0.83
N TYR A 233 -6.42 -17.85 0.91
CA TYR A 233 -6.47 -18.80 2.01
C TYR A 233 -5.13 -18.76 2.76
N MET A 234 -5.19 -18.73 4.09
CA MET A 234 -4.03 -18.66 4.96
C MET A 234 -3.97 -19.90 5.84
N ASP A 235 -2.84 -20.59 5.83
CA ASP A 235 -2.61 -21.75 6.67
C ASP A 235 -2.63 -21.38 8.16
N ARG A 236 -3.33 -22.19 8.97
CA ARG A 236 -3.48 -21.96 10.42
C ARG A 236 -2.16 -21.87 11.18
N ALA A 237 -1.11 -22.58 10.75
CA ALA A 237 0.19 -22.52 11.42
C ALA A 237 0.82 -21.12 11.37
N LEU A 238 0.45 -20.28 10.39
CA LEU A 238 0.93 -18.90 10.33
C LEU A 238 0.30 -18.00 11.42
N VAL A 239 -0.85 -18.38 11.98
CA VAL A 239 -1.55 -17.61 13.02
C VAL A 239 -0.86 -17.74 14.37
N GLU A 240 -0.11 -18.82 14.59
CA GLU A 240 0.55 -19.13 15.87
C GLU A 240 1.86 -18.35 16.08
N ALA A 241 2.39 -17.70 15.04
CA ALA A 241 3.63 -16.94 15.12
C ALA A 241 3.39 -15.50 15.60
N ASP A 242 4.32 -14.92 16.36
CA ASP A 242 4.18 -13.51 16.79
C ASP A 242 4.44 -12.50 15.66
N LEU A 243 5.31 -12.86 14.72
CA LEU A 243 5.73 -12.00 13.62
C LEU A 243 6.18 -12.84 12.42
N LEU A 244 5.70 -12.45 11.24
CA LEU A 244 5.93 -13.12 9.96
C LEU A 244 6.74 -12.22 9.01
N TYR A 245 7.33 -12.85 8.00
CA TYR A 245 8.03 -12.18 6.90
C TYR A 245 7.47 -12.68 5.56
N ALA A 246 6.94 -11.78 4.74
CA ALA A 246 6.33 -12.12 3.45
C ALA A 246 7.06 -11.46 2.27
N GLY A 247 6.92 -12.06 1.08
CA GLY A 247 7.45 -11.53 -0.18
C GLY A 247 7.05 -10.08 -0.42
N ALA A 248 8.02 -9.21 -0.72
CA ALA A 248 7.77 -7.81 -1.05
C ALA A 248 7.75 -7.58 -2.58
N GLY A 249 7.36 -8.56 -3.41
CA GLY A 249 7.27 -8.34 -4.85
C GLY A 249 8.62 -8.30 -5.59
N ALA A 250 9.73 -8.61 -4.93
CA ALA A 250 11.03 -8.85 -5.55
C ALA A 250 11.75 -10.06 -4.91
N PRO A 251 12.64 -10.76 -5.65
CA PRO A 251 13.31 -11.98 -5.16
C PRO A 251 14.31 -11.75 -4.01
N ASP A 252 14.62 -10.51 -3.69
CA ASP A 252 15.59 -10.05 -2.69
C ASP A 252 14.95 -9.12 -1.65
N ALA A 253 13.61 -9.16 -1.53
CA ALA A 253 12.89 -8.26 -0.63
C ALA A 253 11.75 -8.97 0.12
N LEU A 254 11.74 -8.76 1.44
CA LEU A 254 10.71 -9.26 2.36
C LEU A 254 10.21 -8.12 3.23
N PHE A 255 9.01 -8.24 3.79
CA PHE A 255 8.51 -7.28 4.77
C PHE A 255 7.98 -7.96 6.03
N GLU A 256 8.14 -7.26 7.15
CA GLU A 256 7.62 -7.66 8.47
C GLU A 256 6.12 -7.40 8.58
N ILE A 257 5.37 -8.38 9.08
CA ILE A 257 3.94 -8.23 9.34
C ILE A 257 3.46 -9.17 10.45
N ARG A 258 2.52 -8.71 11.28
CA ARG A 258 1.83 -9.57 12.25
C ARG A 258 0.81 -10.46 11.54
N PRO A 259 0.55 -11.69 11.99
CA PRO A 259 -0.44 -12.56 11.34
C PRO A 259 -1.84 -11.95 11.27
N GLU A 260 -2.26 -11.25 12.33
CA GLU A 260 -3.53 -10.54 12.40
C GLU A 260 -3.68 -9.47 11.29
N ASP A 261 -2.63 -8.69 11.08
CA ASP A 261 -2.58 -7.68 10.02
C ASP A 261 -2.52 -8.35 8.66
N LEU A 262 -1.71 -9.40 8.49
CA LEU A 262 -1.63 -10.15 7.23
C LEU A 262 -3.00 -10.69 6.82
N ARG A 263 -3.72 -11.34 7.75
CA ARG A 263 -5.08 -11.83 7.53
C ARG A 263 -6.02 -10.69 7.16
N ARG A 264 -5.99 -9.58 7.91
CA ARG A 264 -6.87 -8.44 7.68
C ARG A 264 -6.63 -7.80 6.31
N VAL A 265 -5.37 -7.50 5.96
CA VAL A 265 -5.03 -6.83 4.70
C VAL A 265 -5.25 -7.74 3.51
N THR A 266 -5.19 -9.07 3.65
CA THR A 266 -5.46 -10.00 2.54
C THR A 266 -6.93 -10.43 2.48
N SER A 267 -7.70 -10.16 3.55
CA SER A 267 -9.03 -10.75 3.76
C SER A 267 -8.99 -12.29 3.70
N ALA A 268 -7.88 -12.89 4.15
CA ALA A 268 -7.68 -14.33 4.02
C ALA A 268 -8.62 -15.13 4.92
N GLU A 269 -9.12 -16.23 4.37
CA GLU A 269 -9.78 -17.28 5.13
C GLU A 269 -8.73 -18.19 5.77
N VAL A 270 -8.82 -18.41 7.08
CA VAL A 270 -7.86 -19.23 7.82
C VAL A 270 -8.33 -20.69 7.86
N VAL A 271 -7.53 -21.59 7.30
CA VAL A 271 -7.83 -23.02 7.15
C VAL A 271 -6.57 -23.86 7.41
N ASP A 272 -6.74 -25.15 7.70
CA ASP A 272 -5.62 -26.09 7.75
C ASP A 272 -5.27 -26.51 6.31
N LEU A 273 -4.06 -26.18 5.83
CA LEU A 273 -3.65 -26.38 4.44
C LEU A 273 -2.36 -27.17 4.29
N HIS A 274 -1.57 -27.34 5.33
CA HIS A 274 -0.31 -28.06 5.24
C HIS A 274 -0.50 -29.57 5.31
N GLU A 275 0.47 -30.32 4.80
CA GLU A 275 0.54 -31.78 4.90
C GLU A 275 0.76 -32.27 6.34
#